data_AF-A0A1S8SK66-F1
#
_entry.id   AF-A0A1S8SK66-F1
#
_cell.length_a   1.000
_cell.length_b   1.000
_cell.length_c   1.000
_cell.angle_alpha   90.00
_cell.angle_beta   90.00
_cell.angle_gamma   90.00
#
_symmetry.space_group_name_H-M   'P 1'
#
loop_
_entity.id
_entity.type
_entity.pdbx_description
1 polymer ?
#
loop_
_entity_poly.entity_id
_entity_poly.type
_entity_poly.pdbx_seq_one_letter_code
_entity_poly.pdbx_strand_id
1 'polypeptide(L)'
;MDIENLKRQYVEDESEKEYIENVKRTAMVLLKQLINLDKEIWEECSNICHIYIANIKKEFCNYFIKNGFEIRQATEIIAKYECLEIKLLKLAEDSKYEAKYILTIGGDKKFYIKLRPSNKCKKIILWNYPLFNNDEANISKENVNKAIADCNDLEKLKKASEFFKKKIEEFNEILSDINSFRYIYTEYEKDKTTDDNEVEFDTFEELFRSL
;
A
#
# COMPACT_ATOMS: atom_id res chain seq x y z
N MET A 1 21.00 -13.91 -56.07
CA MET A 1 20.25 -14.07 -54.81
C MET A 1 19.91 -15.54 -54.69
N ASP A 2 20.44 -16.21 -53.66
CA ASP A 2 20.30 -17.66 -53.48
C ASP A 2 18.94 -17.98 -52.84
N ILE A 3 18.10 -18.72 -53.57
CA ILE A 3 16.74 -19.09 -53.16
C ILE A 3 16.75 -19.93 -51.87
N GLU A 4 17.77 -20.75 -51.66
CA GLU A 4 17.87 -21.56 -50.44
C GLU A 4 18.22 -20.70 -49.21
N ASN A 5 19.04 -19.65 -49.37
CA ASN A 5 19.28 -18.69 -48.29
C ASN A 5 18.04 -17.86 -47.95
N LEU A 6 17.24 -17.47 -48.95
CA LEU A 6 15.97 -16.77 -48.70
C LEU A 6 14.96 -17.63 -47.95
N LYS A 7 14.86 -18.92 -48.28
CA LYS A 7 13.99 -19.86 -47.55
C LYS A 7 14.41 -20.00 -46.10
N ARG A 8 15.73 -20.09 -45.83
CA ARG A 8 16.26 -20.18 -44.46
C ARG A 8 15.97 -18.91 -43.66
N GLN A 9 16.25 -17.73 -44.24
CA GLN A 9 15.93 -16.45 -43.61
C GLN A 9 14.45 -16.29 -43.30
N TYR A 10 13.55 -16.68 -44.23
CA TYR A 10 12.12 -16.61 -43.98
C TYR A 10 11.67 -17.50 -42.81
N VAL A 11 12.22 -18.72 -42.69
CA VAL A 11 11.92 -19.63 -41.58
C VAL A 11 12.46 -19.09 -40.26
N GLU A 12 13.66 -18.53 -40.26
CA GLU A 12 14.25 -17.88 -39.08
C GLU A 12 13.41 -16.67 -38.64
N ASP A 13 13.03 -15.79 -39.56
CA ASP A 13 12.18 -14.61 -39.30
C ASP A 13 10.81 -14.99 -38.73
N GLU A 14 10.15 -16.02 -39.28
CA GLU A 14 8.86 -16.51 -38.75
C GLU A 14 9.02 -17.12 -37.35
N SER A 15 10.10 -17.86 -37.11
CA SER A 15 10.38 -18.42 -35.79
C SER A 15 10.67 -17.34 -34.73
N GLU A 16 11.35 -16.26 -35.12
CA GLU A 16 11.65 -15.13 -34.25
C GLU A 16 10.39 -14.35 -33.90
N LYS A 17 9.51 -14.10 -34.89
CA LYS A 17 8.19 -13.49 -34.64
C LYS A 17 7.33 -14.32 -33.69
N GLU A 18 7.25 -15.63 -33.91
CA GLU A 18 6.51 -16.54 -33.03
C GLU A 18 7.06 -16.51 -31.60
N TYR A 19 8.39 -16.47 -31.46
CA TYR A 19 9.06 -16.35 -30.16
C TYR A 19 8.75 -15.02 -29.47
N ILE A 20 8.81 -13.89 -30.19
CA ILE A 20 8.46 -12.56 -29.67
C ILE A 20 7.01 -12.55 -29.16
N GLU A 21 6.07 -13.09 -29.94
CA GLU A 21 4.66 -13.19 -29.53
C GLU A 21 4.48 -14.06 -28.28
N ASN A 22 5.25 -15.13 -28.13
CA ASN A 22 5.23 -15.94 -26.92
C ASN A 22 5.75 -15.18 -25.69
N VAL A 23 6.81 -14.38 -25.84
CA VAL A 23 7.33 -13.52 -24.75
C VAL A 23 6.31 -12.44 -24.38
N LYS A 24 5.64 -11.82 -25.35
CA LYS A 24 4.55 -10.85 -25.10
C LYS A 24 3.44 -11.47 -24.26
N ARG A 25 2.94 -12.65 -24.65
CA ARG A 25 1.91 -13.38 -23.90
C ARG A 25 2.35 -13.65 -22.47
N THR A 26 3.59 -14.09 -22.28
CA THR A 26 4.16 -14.35 -20.95
C THR A 26 4.21 -13.07 -20.10
N ALA A 27 4.69 -11.96 -20.65
CA ALA A 27 4.75 -10.67 -19.96
C ALA A 27 3.36 -10.17 -19.54
N MET A 28 2.34 -10.31 -20.40
CA MET A 28 0.96 -9.95 -20.08
C MET A 28 0.37 -10.82 -18.96
N VAL A 29 0.69 -12.12 -18.93
CA VAL A 29 0.27 -13.03 -17.84
C VAL A 29 0.90 -12.58 -16.52
N LEU A 30 2.20 -12.30 -16.50
CA LEU A 30 2.92 -11.82 -15.32
C LEU A 30 2.35 -10.48 -14.82
N LEU A 31 2.08 -9.54 -15.72
CA LEU A 31 1.44 -8.27 -15.37
C LEU A 31 0.07 -8.50 -14.72
N LYS A 32 -0.75 -9.40 -15.26
CA LYS A 32 -2.05 -9.73 -14.67
C LYS A 32 -1.92 -10.31 -13.27
N GLN A 33 -0.94 -11.21 -13.06
CA GLN A 33 -0.63 -11.76 -11.74
C GLN A 33 -0.22 -10.66 -10.76
N LEU A 34 0.70 -9.78 -11.16
CA LEU A 34 1.17 -8.67 -10.33
C LEU A 34 0.02 -7.73 -9.89
N ILE A 35 -0.88 -7.37 -10.81
CA ILE A 35 -2.05 -6.53 -10.49
C ILE A 35 -3.02 -7.24 -9.54
N ASN A 36 -3.16 -8.56 -9.64
CA ASN A 36 -4.00 -9.31 -8.72
C ASN A 36 -3.37 -9.35 -7.32
N LEU A 37 -2.05 -9.58 -7.23
CA LEU A 37 -1.31 -9.56 -5.97
C LEU A 37 -1.38 -8.18 -5.29
N ASP A 38 -1.25 -7.11 -6.07
CA ASP A 38 -1.41 -5.74 -5.56
C ASP A 38 -2.76 -5.54 -4.86
N LYS A 39 -3.85 -5.93 -5.54
CA LYS A 39 -5.21 -5.85 -4.99
C LYS A 39 -5.36 -6.69 -3.73
N GLU A 40 -4.81 -7.90 -3.74
CA GLU A 40 -4.84 -8.81 -2.60
C GLU A 40 -4.10 -8.22 -1.39
N ILE A 41 -2.89 -7.70 -1.58
CA ILE A 41 -2.13 -6.99 -0.53
C ILE A 41 -2.94 -5.83 0.03
N TRP A 42 -3.53 -5.01 -0.85
CA TRP A 42 -4.33 -3.87 -0.41
C TRP A 42 -5.57 -4.29 0.38
N GLU A 43 -6.30 -5.33 -0.08
CA GLU A 43 -7.47 -5.86 0.60
C GLU A 43 -7.13 -6.44 1.97
N GLU A 44 -6.04 -7.20 2.09
CA GLU A 44 -5.57 -7.76 3.35
C GLU A 44 -5.13 -6.66 4.33
N CYS A 45 -4.32 -5.69 3.89
CA CYS A 45 -3.94 -4.54 4.71
C CYS A 45 -5.17 -3.75 5.20
N SER A 46 -6.16 -3.60 4.31
CA SER A 46 -7.41 -2.92 4.59
C SER A 46 -8.26 -3.68 5.62
N ASN A 47 -8.34 -5.01 5.52
CA ASN A 47 -9.05 -5.87 6.46
C ASN A 47 -8.43 -5.82 7.86
N ILE A 48 -7.09 -5.91 7.93
CA ILE A 48 -6.35 -5.75 9.19
C ILE A 48 -6.64 -4.38 9.80
N CYS A 49 -6.55 -3.29 9.02
CA CYS A 49 -6.85 -1.94 9.48
C CYS A 49 -8.28 -1.82 10.05
N HIS A 50 -9.26 -2.42 9.39
CA HIS A 50 -10.65 -2.45 9.85
C HIS A 50 -10.79 -3.08 11.25
N ILE A 51 -10.07 -4.18 11.51
CA ILE A 51 -10.05 -4.84 12.82
C ILE A 51 -9.47 -3.90 13.89
N TYR A 52 -8.39 -3.17 13.58
CA TYR A 52 -7.78 -2.22 14.52
C TYR A 52 -8.65 -0.99 14.79
N ILE A 53 -9.32 -0.44 13.77
CA ILE A 53 -10.29 0.66 13.94
C ILE A 53 -11.41 0.24 14.90
N ALA A 54 -11.86 -1.01 14.83
CA ALA A 54 -12.85 -1.54 15.76
C ALA A 54 -12.30 -1.68 17.20
N ASN A 55 -10.99 -1.90 17.36
CA ASN A 55 -10.34 -2.20 18.65
C ASN A 55 -9.64 -1.02 19.34
N ILE A 56 -9.42 0.10 18.66
CA ILE A 56 -8.72 1.27 19.24
C ILE A 56 -9.29 1.74 20.59
N LYS A 57 -10.61 1.66 20.77
CA LYS A 57 -11.27 2.00 22.04
C LYS A 57 -10.74 1.15 23.19
N LYS A 58 -10.58 -0.15 22.94
CA LYS A 58 -10.08 -1.13 23.90
C LYS A 58 -8.60 -0.89 24.20
N GLU A 59 -7.78 -0.62 23.18
CA GLU A 59 -6.36 -0.29 23.34
C GLU A 59 -6.17 0.96 24.21
N PHE A 60 -6.90 2.05 23.91
CA PHE A 60 -6.88 3.27 24.71
C PHE A 60 -7.25 2.99 26.17
N CYS A 61 -8.37 2.29 26.40
CA CYS A 61 -8.82 1.98 27.77
C CYS A 61 -7.77 1.15 28.52
N ASN A 62 -7.24 0.09 27.90
CA ASN A 62 -6.26 -0.80 28.53
C ASN A 62 -4.97 -0.06 28.90
N TYR A 63 -4.47 0.81 28.02
CA TYR A 63 -3.27 1.61 28.28
C TYR A 63 -3.46 2.49 29.51
N PHE A 64 -4.55 3.24 29.60
CA PHE A 64 -4.78 4.17 30.70
C PHE A 64 -5.18 3.47 32.01
N ILE A 65 -5.95 2.38 31.97
CA ILE A 65 -6.26 1.55 33.15
C ILE A 65 -4.98 0.99 33.76
N LYS A 66 -4.06 0.47 32.94
CA LYS A 66 -2.76 -0.04 33.41
C LYS A 66 -1.93 1.03 34.11
N ASN A 67 -2.12 2.30 33.75
CA ASN A 67 -1.44 3.45 34.34
C ASN A 67 -2.26 4.13 35.45
N GLY A 68 -3.32 3.48 35.97
CA GLY A 68 -4.07 3.95 37.13
C GLY A 68 -5.15 5.00 36.84
N PHE A 69 -5.50 5.24 35.58
CA PHE A 69 -6.58 6.17 35.23
C PHE A 69 -7.95 5.52 35.38
N GLU A 70 -8.93 6.31 35.81
CA GLU A 70 -10.35 5.95 35.73
C GLU A 70 -10.88 6.21 34.32
N ILE A 71 -11.62 5.25 33.76
CA ILE A 71 -12.17 5.35 32.41
C ILE A 71 -13.67 5.59 32.43
N ARG A 72 -14.13 6.58 31.67
CA ARG A 72 -15.54 6.77 31.30
C ARG A 72 -15.70 6.66 29.79
N GLN A 73 -16.58 5.77 29.35
CA GLN A 73 -16.88 5.58 27.93
C GLN A 73 -18.24 6.19 27.61
N ALA A 74 -18.26 7.19 26.74
CA ALA A 74 -19.47 7.80 26.17
C ALA A 74 -19.26 8.04 24.66
N THR A 75 -19.75 9.15 24.12
CA THR A 75 -19.43 9.59 22.74
C THR A 75 -17.91 9.75 22.54
N GLU A 76 -17.23 10.28 23.55
CA GLU A 76 -15.77 10.26 23.69
C GLU A 76 -15.35 9.27 24.80
N ILE A 77 -14.13 8.76 24.72
CA ILE A 77 -13.51 8.00 25.81
C ILE A 77 -12.68 8.96 26.64
N ILE A 78 -12.92 8.99 27.94
CA ILE A 78 -12.26 9.89 28.87
C ILE A 78 -11.48 9.06 29.88
N ALA A 79 -10.18 9.30 30.00
CA ALA A 79 -9.31 8.81 31.05
C ALA A 79 -8.99 9.93 32.04
N LYS A 80 -9.19 9.69 33.34
CA LYS A 80 -8.96 10.67 34.41
C LYS A 80 -7.98 10.17 35.45
N TYR A 81 -7.07 11.04 35.86
CA TYR A 81 -6.20 10.81 37.02
C TYR A 81 -5.98 12.14 37.73
N GLU A 82 -6.44 12.25 38.98
CA GLU A 82 -6.45 13.51 39.74
C GLU A 82 -7.08 14.67 38.93
N CYS A 83 -6.30 15.73 38.64
CA CYS A 83 -6.73 16.88 37.85
C CYS A 83 -6.45 16.72 36.34
N LEU A 84 -5.83 15.62 35.91
CA LEU A 84 -5.51 15.35 34.51
C LEU A 84 -6.65 14.59 33.84
N GLU A 85 -7.09 15.11 32.68
CA GLU A 85 -8.11 14.50 31.84
C GLU A 85 -7.57 14.31 30.42
N ILE A 86 -7.70 13.09 29.90
CA ILE A 86 -7.32 12.72 28.53
C ILE A 86 -8.55 12.21 27.80
N LYS A 87 -8.88 12.80 26.66
CA LYS A 87 -10.07 12.49 25.86
C LYS A 87 -9.70 12.00 24.48
N LEU A 88 -10.29 10.89 24.05
CA LEU A 88 -10.24 10.41 22.68
C LEU A 88 -11.64 10.49 22.05
N LEU A 89 -11.78 11.33 21.04
CA LEU A 89 -13.03 11.51 20.28
C LEU A 89 -12.80 11.12 18.82
N LYS A 90 -13.68 10.28 18.27
CA LYS A 90 -13.69 9.94 16.84
C LYS A 90 -14.35 11.08 16.06
N LEU A 91 -13.68 11.59 15.04
CA LEU A 91 -14.15 12.74 14.24
C LEU A 91 -14.97 12.30 13.02
N ALA A 92 -14.45 11.38 12.20
CA ALA A 92 -15.12 10.83 11.02
C ALA A 92 -14.47 9.50 10.59
N GLU A 93 -15.23 8.67 9.88
CA GLU A 93 -14.69 7.64 9.00
C GLU A 93 -14.61 8.23 7.60
N ASP A 94 -13.40 8.54 7.13
CA ASP A 94 -13.19 9.06 5.78
C ASP A 94 -13.34 7.94 4.74
N SER A 95 -13.10 6.69 5.15
CA SER A 95 -13.37 5.48 4.35
C SER A 95 -13.50 4.25 5.27
N LYS A 96 -13.86 3.09 4.69
CA LYS A 96 -13.93 1.80 5.42
C LYS A 96 -12.63 1.43 6.17
N TYR A 97 -11.49 1.98 5.73
CA TYR A 97 -10.15 1.60 6.19
C TYR A 97 -9.36 2.76 6.79
N GLU A 98 -10.03 3.88 7.09
CA GLU A 98 -9.41 5.06 7.66
C GLU A 98 -10.32 5.67 8.73
N ALA A 99 -9.76 5.90 9.91
CA ALA A 99 -10.47 6.56 11.01
C ALA A 99 -9.65 7.71 11.58
N LYS A 100 -10.33 8.82 11.82
CA LYS A 100 -9.74 10.05 12.37
C LYS A 100 -10.21 10.29 13.79
N TYR A 101 -9.27 10.66 14.65
CA TYR A 101 -9.49 10.91 16.07
C TYR A 101 -8.86 12.24 16.47
N ILE A 102 -9.41 12.84 17.53
CA ILE A 102 -8.76 13.90 18.27
C ILE A 102 -8.48 13.41 19.69
N LEU A 103 -7.23 13.55 20.11
CA LEU A 103 -6.77 13.33 21.47
C LEU A 103 -6.61 14.67 22.16
N THR A 104 -7.30 14.89 23.27
CA THR A 104 -7.17 16.12 24.08
C THR A 104 -6.57 15.76 25.43
N ILE A 105 -5.54 16.48 25.88
CA ILE A 105 -4.87 16.29 27.17
C ILE A 105 -4.99 17.60 27.97
N GLY A 106 -5.46 17.53 29.22
CA GLY A 106 -5.55 18.71 30.10
C GLY A 106 -6.63 19.73 29.70
N GLY A 107 -7.39 19.47 28.65
CA GLY A 107 -8.45 20.36 28.13
C GLY A 107 -7.98 21.39 27.11
N ASP A 108 -6.67 21.59 26.97
CA ASP A 108 -6.04 22.61 26.13
C ASP A 108 -5.17 22.01 25.00
N LYS A 109 -4.38 20.97 25.29
CA LYS A 109 -3.54 20.30 24.29
C LYS A 109 -4.37 19.38 23.41
N LYS A 110 -4.25 19.51 22.09
CA LYS A 110 -5.00 18.73 21.10
C LYS A 110 -4.06 18.14 20.06
N PHE A 111 -4.21 16.85 19.81
CA PHE A 111 -3.49 16.10 18.79
C PHE A 111 -4.50 15.43 17.87
N TYR A 112 -4.27 15.50 16.58
CA TYR A 112 -5.12 14.85 15.59
C TYR A 112 -4.43 13.57 15.14
N ILE A 113 -5.12 12.46 15.28
CA ILE A 113 -4.57 11.13 15.08
C ILE A 113 -5.33 10.46 13.96
N LYS A 114 -4.59 9.94 12.99
CA LYS A 114 -5.13 9.20 11.86
C LYS A 114 -4.73 7.74 11.98
N LEU A 115 -5.70 6.84 11.85
CA LEU A 115 -5.50 5.40 11.81
C LEU A 115 -5.82 4.90 10.40
N ARG A 116 -4.84 4.28 9.73
CA ARG A 116 -4.91 3.85 8.32
C ARG A 116 -3.88 2.75 8.00
N PRO A 117 -3.95 2.10 6.83
CA PRO A 117 -2.84 1.30 6.31
C PRO A 117 -1.56 2.14 6.14
N SER A 118 -0.41 1.53 6.41
CA SER A 118 0.91 2.13 6.20
C SER A 118 1.10 2.66 4.79
N ASN A 119 1.83 3.78 4.68
CA ASN A 119 2.28 4.31 3.39
C ASN A 119 3.17 3.34 2.60
N LYS A 120 3.83 2.38 3.27
CA LYS A 120 4.61 1.33 2.60
C LYS A 120 3.76 0.52 1.63
N CYS A 121 2.46 0.37 1.91
CA CYS A 121 1.51 -0.29 1.00
C CYS A 121 0.84 0.64 -0.02
N LYS A 122 0.89 1.95 0.18
CA LYS A 122 0.20 2.93 -0.67
C LYS A 122 0.91 3.18 -2.00
N LYS A 123 2.23 2.91 -2.07
CA LYS A 123 3.09 3.22 -3.24
C LYS A 123 3.41 2.01 -4.14
N ILE A 124 2.76 0.89 -3.90
CA ILE A 124 3.08 -0.40 -4.54
C ILE A 124 2.93 -0.36 -6.08
N ILE A 125 2.18 0.59 -6.67
CA ILE A 125 1.97 0.71 -8.13
C ILE A 125 2.56 1.99 -8.77
N LEU A 126 3.45 2.72 -8.10
CA LEU A 126 4.17 3.81 -8.79
C LEU A 126 5.42 3.23 -9.47
N TRP A 127 5.25 2.60 -10.63
CA TRP A 127 6.33 1.89 -11.32
C TRP A 127 6.96 2.72 -12.44
N ASN A 128 8.27 2.95 -12.35
CA ASN A 128 9.11 3.34 -13.49
C ASN A 128 9.39 2.09 -14.31
N TYR A 129 8.61 1.92 -15.37
CA TYR A 129 8.58 0.69 -16.14
C TYR A 129 9.66 0.70 -17.24
N PRO A 130 10.41 -0.39 -17.45
CA PRO A 130 11.52 -0.40 -18.42
C PRO A 130 11.12 -0.12 -19.88
N LEU A 131 9.82 -0.20 -20.23
CA LEU A 131 9.32 0.18 -21.55
C LEU A 131 9.01 1.68 -21.70
N PHE A 132 9.01 2.45 -20.61
CA PHE A 132 8.81 3.89 -20.62
C PHE A 132 10.05 4.59 -20.05
N ASN A 133 10.69 5.46 -20.85
CA ASN A 133 11.82 6.30 -20.40
C ASN A 133 11.41 7.44 -19.44
N ASN A 134 10.22 7.40 -18.84
CA ASN A 134 9.69 8.48 -18.01
C ASN A 134 9.33 7.99 -16.61
N ASP A 135 9.85 8.71 -15.62
CA ASP A 135 9.82 8.37 -14.19
C ASP A 135 8.47 8.61 -13.48
N GLU A 136 7.38 8.97 -14.18
CA GLU A 136 6.13 9.39 -13.52
C GLU A 136 4.84 9.08 -14.31
N ALA A 137 4.83 8.05 -15.15
CA ALA A 137 3.56 7.67 -15.78
C ALA A 137 2.69 6.89 -14.78
N ASN A 138 1.50 7.38 -14.45
CA ASN A 138 0.45 6.57 -13.83
C ASN A 138 0.13 5.39 -14.76
N ILE A 139 0.71 4.24 -14.47
CA ILE A 139 0.66 3.08 -15.33
C ILE A 139 -0.67 2.34 -15.13
N SER A 140 -1.65 2.59 -16.00
CA SER A 140 -2.85 1.75 -16.07
C SER A 140 -2.52 0.40 -16.73
N LYS A 141 -3.22 -0.67 -16.32
CA LYS A 141 -3.11 -2.02 -16.92
C LYS A 141 -3.22 -2.00 -18.45
N GLU A 142 -4.12 -1.17 -18.96
CA GLU A 142 -4.40 -1.02 -20.39
C GLU A 142 -3.21 -0.43 -21.14
N ASN A 143 -2.55 0.57 -20.55
CA ASN A 143 -1.38 1.22 -21.14
C ASN A 143 -0.18 0.25 -21.23
N VAL A 144 0.04 -0.58 -20.21
CA VAL A 144 1.14 -1.57 -20.24
C VAL A 144 0.86 -2.69 -21.20
N ASN A 145 -0.38 -3.22 -21.20
CA ASN A 145 -0.75 -4.28 -22.14
C ASN A 145 -0.55 -3.82 -23.58
N LYS A 146 -0.97 -2.58 -23.89
CA LYS A 146 -0.73 -1.98 -25.19
C LYS A 146 0.76 -1.84 -25.50
N ALA A 147 1.55 -1.32 -24.56
CA ALA A 147 2.99 -1.20 -24.73
C ALA A 147 3.70 -2.55 -24.97
N ILE A 148 3.26 -3.63 -24.29
CA ILE A 148 3.77 -4.98 -24.54
C ILE A 148 3.35 -5.47 -25.93
N ALA A 149 2.07 -5.29 -26.31
CA ALA A 149 1.54 -5.72 -27.60
C ALA A 149 2.29 -5.06 -28.77
N ASP A 150 2.56 -3.76 -28.65
CA ASP A 150 3.21 -2.94 -29.68
C ASP A 150 4.75 -3.10 -29.72
N CYS A 151 5.36 -3.73 -28.70
CA CYS A 151 6.81 -3.86 -28.60
C CYS A 151 7.33 -5.10 -29.33
N ASN A 152 8.13 -4.91 -30.39
CA ASN A 152 8.80 -6.01 -31.11
C ASN A 152 10.28 -6.18 -30.72
N ASP A 153 10.75 -5.43 -29.72
CA ASP A 153 12.11 -5.54 -29.20
C ASP A 153 12.19 -6.63 -28.15
N LEU A 154 12.80 -7.76 -28.53
CA LEU A 154 12.88 -8.95 -27.69
C LEU A 154 13.64 -8.70 -26.38
N GLU A 155 14.71 -7.88 -26.40
CA GLU A 155 15.50 -7.59 -25.20
C GLU A 155 14.68 -6.78 -24.20
N LYS A 156 13.93 -5.79 -24.68
CA LYS A 156 13.02 -5.00 -23.84
C LYS A 156 11.90 -5.85 -23.23
N LEU A 157 11.30 -6.74 -24.02
CA LEU A 157 10.27 -7.66 -23.54
C LEU A 157 10.79 -8.63 -22.48
N LYS A 158 12.02 -9.13 -22.63
CA LYS A 158 12.69 -9.96 -21.62
C LYS A 158 12.94 -9.19 -20.33
N LYS A 159 13.49 -7.97 -20.42
CA LYS A 159 13.70 -7.10 -19.24
C LYS A 159 12.39 -6.79 -18.52
N ALA A 160 11.31 -6.53 -19.25
CA ALA A 160 9.99 -6.33 -18.66
C ALA A 160 9.49 -7.58 -17.93
N SER A 161 9.67 -8.76 -18.53
CA SER A 161 9.28 -10.03 -17.92
C SER A 161 10.06 -10.33 -16.64
N GLU A 162 11.37 -10.09 -16.64
CA GLU A 162 12.23 -10.24 -15.46
C GLU A 162 11.84 -9.25 -14.36
N PHE A 163 11.57 -7.99 -14.72
CA PHE A 163 11.05 -7.00 -13.79
C PHE A 163 9.75 -7.47 -13.13
N PHE A 164 8.78 -7.96 -13.91
CA PHE A 164 7.52 -8.46 -13.34
C PHE A 164 7.72 -9.64 -12.41
N LYS A 165 8.59 -10.60 -12.76
CA LYS A 165 8.90 -11.74 -11.87
C LYS A 165 9.47 -11.26 -10.55
N LYS A 166 10.45 -10.35 -10.59
CA LYS A 166 11.04 -9.77 -9.38
C LYS A 166 9.98 -9.07 -8.51
N LYS A 167 9.07 -8.32 -9.12
CA LYS A 167 7.99 -7.64 -8.37
C LYS A 167 6.96 -8.60 -7.81
N ILE A 168 6.64 -9.67 -8.53
CA ILE A 168 5.79 -10.75 -8.01
C ILE A 168 6.43 -11.40 -6.78
N GLU A 169 7.74 -11.66 -6.81
CA GLU A 169 8.48 -12.20 -5.66
C GLU A 169 8.41 -11.24 -4.46
N GLU A 170 8.76 -9.96 -4.66
CA GLU A 170 8.67 -8.92 -3.61
C GLU A 170 7.25 -8.83 -3.01
N PHE A 171 6.21 -8.97 -3.83
CA PHE A 171 4.81 -8.89 -3.37
C PHE A 171 4.38 -10.13 -2.61
N ASN A 172 4.82 -11.31 -3.04
CA ASN A 172 4.55 -12.53 -2.30
C ASN A 172 5.23 -12.52 -0.93
N GLU A 173 6.44 -11.93 -0.82
CA GLU A 173 7.09 -11.72 0.47
C GLU A 173 6.25 -10.78 1.35
N ILE A 174 5.82 -9.62 0.84
CA ILE A 174 4.92 -8.69 1.55
C ILE A 174 3.64 -9.39 2.00
N LEU A 175 3.01 -10.18 1.12
CA LEU A 175 1.78 -10.90 1.42
C LEU A 175 2.01 -11.99 2.48
N SER A 176 3.14 -12.69 2.44
CA SER A 176 3.48 -13.69 3.44
C SER A 176 3.72 -13.08 4.82
N ASP A 177 4.26 -11.86 4.86
CA ASP A 177 4.50 -11.09 6.06
C ASP A 177 3.34 -10.13 6.38
N ILE A 178 2.17 -10.25 5.72
CA ILE A 178 1.12 -9.23 5.84
C ILE A 178 0.48 -9.17 7.23
N ASN A 179 0.52 -10.28 7.98
CA ASN A 179 0.12 -10.29 9.38
C ASN A 179 1.08 -9.49 10.27
N SER A 180 2.30 -9.23 9.80
CA SER A 180 3.25 -8.30 10.40
C SER A 180 3.03 -6.86 9.93
N PHE A 181 2.19 -6.65 8.91
CA PHE A 181 1.88 -5.33 8.36
C PHE A 181 1.01 -4.55 9.33
N ARG A 182 1.53 -3.40 9.74
CA ARG A 182 1.04 -2.67 10.90
C ARG A 182 0.06 -1.58 10.45
N TYR A 183 -0.96 -1.41 11.27
CA TYR A 183 -1.81 -0.23 11.30
C TYR A 183 -0.99 0.89 11.89
N ILE A 184 -1.15 2.10 11.36
CA ILE A 184 -0.24 3.17 11.70
C ILE A 184 -1.01 4.38 12.17
N TYR A 185 -0.57 4.88 13.31
CA TYR A 185 -0.94 6.19 13.78
C TYR A 185 -0.04 7.24 13.15
N THR A 186 -0.64 8.27 12.58
CA THR A 186 0.08 9.49 12.18
C THR A 186 -0.61 10.70 12.79
N GLU A 187 0.19 11.66 13.27
CA GLU A 187 -0.32 13.01 13.53
C GLU A 187 -0.76 13.68 12.23
N TYR A 188 -1.63 14.69 12.25
CA TYR A 188 -1.94 15.52 11.09
C TYR A 188 -2.48 16.89 11.51
N GLU A 189 -2.47 17.89 10.62
CA GLU A 189 -3.17 19.15 10.88
C GLU A 189 -4.65 19.06 10.51
N LYS A 190 -5.54 19.64 11.34
CA LYS A 190 -7.01 19.57 11.19
C LYS A 190 -7.53 19.81 9.76
N ASP A 191 -6.91 20.72 9.02
CA ASP A 191 -7.35 21.17 7.69
C ASP A 191 -6.57 20.51 6.53
N LYS A 192 -5.63 19.61 6.81
CA LYS A 192 -4.92 18.81 5.80
C LYS A 192 -5.63 17.48 5.62
N THR A 193 -6.24 17.27 4.45
CA THR A 193 -6.83 15.98 4.07
C THR A 193 -5.77 14.95 3.65
N THR A 194 -4.58 15.43 3.28
CA THR A 194 -3.45 14.64 2.77
C THR A 194 -2.17 15.08 3.46
N ASP A 195 -1.86 14.47 4.60
CA ASP A 195 -0.50 14.47 5.16
C ASP A 195 0.12 13.09 4.93
N ASP A 196 1.15 13.05 4.09
CA ASP A 196 2.08 11.93 3.96
C ASP A 196 3.14 12.02 5.08
N ASN A 197 2.71 12.13 6.35
CA ASN A 197 3.66 12.16 7.46
C ASN A 197 4.57 10.93 7.41
N GLU A 198 5.89 11.18 7.45
CA GLU A 198 6.93 10.15 7.38
C GLU A 198 7.01 9.30 8.65
N VAL A 199 6.51 9.85 9.77
CA VAL A 199 6.56 9.19 11.08
C VAL A 199 5.30 8.36 11.29
N GLU A 200 5.52 7.07 11.41
CA GLU A 200 4.52 6.03 11.49
C GLU A 200 4.71 5.25 12.80
N PHE A 201 3.67 5.13 13.65
CA PHE A 201 3.72 4.38 14.92
C PHE A 201 2.85 3.13 14.90
N ASP A 202 3.37 2.05 15.50
CA ASP A 202 2.80 0.71 15.40
C ASP A 202 1.78 0.39 16.49
N THR A 203 1.78 1.18 17.57
CA THR A 203 0.82 1.05 18.66
C THR A 203 0.36 2.42 19.16
N PHE A 204 -0.81 2.46 19.80
CA PHE A 204 -1.29 3.68 20.44
C PHE A 204 -0.32 4.16 21.54
N GLU A 205 0.36 3.24 22.24
CA GLU A 205 1.33 3.57 23.28
C GLU A 205 2.58 4.27 22.71
N GLU A 206 3.10 3.79 21.58
CA GLU A 206 4.24 4.42 20.91
C GLU A 206 3.91 5.82 20.43
N LEU A 207 2.75 5.99 19.78
CA LEU A 207 2.23 7.31 19.44
C LEU A 207 2.11 8.19 20.68
N PHE A 208 1.47 7.72 21.75
CA PHE A 208 1.26 8.55 22.93
C PHE A 208 2.58 8.98 23.59
N ARG A 209 3.64 8.19 23.50
CA ARG A 209 4.98 8.55 24.00
C ARG A 209 5.70 9.60 23.14
N SER A 210 5.31 9.77 21.88
CA SER A 210 5.93 10.77 20.99
C SER A 210 5.29 12.16 21.08
N LEU A 211 4.05 12.24 21.60
CA LEU A 211 3.27 13.49 21.80
C LEU A 211 3.72 14.27 23.04
#